data_AF-A0A2N3J5Y0-F1
#
_entry.id   AF-A0A2N3J5Y0-F1
#
_cell.length_a   1.000
_cell.length_b   1.000
_cell.length_c   1.000
_cell.angle_alpha   90.00
_cell.angle_beta   90.00
_cell.angle_gamma   90.00
#
_symmetry.space_group_name_H-M   'P 1'
#
loop_
_entity.id
_entity.type
_entity.pdbx_description
1 polymer ?
#
loop_
_entity_poly.entity_id
_entity_poly.type
_entity_poly.pdbx_seq_one_letter_code
_entity_poly.pdbx_strand_id
1 'polypeptide(L)'
;MKKSLLLLAMLAAIQAQAEPAQEGVWQVSKGKPFPGYNYWVEDNSGEDEVSLTLTCDPSATAELIAKVGYIQYGHYGNKAFGLIIDGKRYDGIHRLGEDFPAFWEALRAAKQLAIFTEDEEEQGVVPVPTTGLAAALPAVGSPGYFCRAKEKPESEKPQPAKGSWSSFGDASKGYTYSVYNRADSFTIRCNPNKPATIDVDIMSVGKYGSQDYQNDFVFDVDGKIFVGHRALQDKQSFEKLWTALRNAKELGVYQGDRNSRKFSFPTNEIAKTLPALGTPGFPCLTAEQHSAAVLDDDLANIEPLKDGDVHLRKRINPYYRKTTWNKYLLDITSRSNRMVITDLKINRGSCTIDPKAKLPFRMGFGGKVTLSLLPEDCNPLEITVTTLGGEQTLSFDQ
;
A
#
# COMPACT_ATOMS: atom_id res chain seq x y z
N MET A 1 4.59 -19.36 -77.59
CA MET A 1 3.77 -18.13 -77.67
C MET A 1 3.26 -17.85 -76.26
N LYS A 2 3.66 -16.74 -75.61
CA LYS A 2 2.89 -15.46 -75.49
C LYS A 2 1.45 -15.72 -75.02
N LYS A 3 0.86 -15.11 -73.99
CA LYS A 3 1.13 -13.90 -73.19
C LYS A 3 0.08 -13.90 -72.05
N SER A 4 0.47 -13.66 -70.81
CA SER A 4 0.22 -12.41 -70.04
C SER A 4 -1.12 -12.29 -69.30
N LEU A 5 -0.96 -12.05 -67.99
CA LEU A 5 -1.64 -11.06 -67.14
C LEU A 5 -3.17 -11.19 -66.93
N LEU A 6 -3.58 -11.39 -65.68
CA LEU A 6 -4.00 -10.29 -64.78
C LEU A 6 -4.33 -10.84 -63.38
N LEU A 7 -3.40 -10.66 -62.44
CA LEU A 7 -3.71 -10.52 -61.01
C LEU A 7 -3.99 -9.03 -60.81
N LEU A 8 -5.19 -8.62 -60.35
CA LEU A 8 -5.37 -7.38 -59.60
C LEU A 8 -6.74 -7.33 -58.91
N ALA A 9 -6.72 -6.84 -57.67
CA ALA A 9 -7.81 -6.26 -56.88
C ALA A 9 -8.81 -7.20 -56.16
N MET A 10 -8.48 -7.57 -54.92
CA MET A 10 -9.38 -7.41 -53.77
C MET A 10 -8.55 -7.23 -52.49
N LEU A 11 -8.07 -6.01 -52.25
CA LEU A 11 -7.87 -5.50 -50.89
C LEU A 11 -9.07 -4.61 -50.58
N ALA A 12 -10.13 -5.19 -50.03
CA ALA A 12 -11.09 -4.40 -49.27
C ALA A 12 -10.46 -4.18 -47.89
N ALA A 13 -9.69 -3.10 -47.75
CA ALA A 13 -9.33 -2.59 -46.44
C ALA A 13 -10.65 -2.22 -45.74
N ILE A 14 -11.05 -3.01 -44.75
CA ILE A 14 -12.04 -2.59 -43.76
C ILE A 14 -11.38 -1.46 -42.98
N GLN A 15 -11.52 -0.23 -43.47
CA GLN A 15 -11.36 0.93 -42.61
C GLN A 15 -12.56 0.87 -41.66
N ALA A 16 -12.32 0.41 -40.43
CA ALA A 16 -13.20 0.71 -39.33
C ALA A 16 -13.20 2.24 -39.17
N GLN A 17 -14.07 2.92 -39.92
CA GLN A 17 -14.43 4.29 -39.64
C GLN A 17 -15.10 4.26 -38.27
N ALA A 18 -14.47 4.89 -37.27
CA ALA A 18 -15.17 5.21 -36.04
C ALA A 18 -16.40 6.03 -36.43
N GLU A 19 -17.59 5.55 -36.07
CA GLU A 19 -18.81 6.33 -36.24
C GLU A 19 -18.59 7.72 -35.60
N PRO A 20 -19.04 8.81 -36.25
CA PRO A 20 -18.96 10.13 -35.65
C PRO A 20 -19.66 10.09 -34.29
N ALA A 21 -19.09 10.82 -33.32
CA ALA A 21 -19.65 10.93 -32.00
C ALA A 21 -21.12 11.39 -32.09
N GLN A 22 -22.03 10.58 -31.55
CA GLN A 22 -23.44 10.95 -31.46
C GLN A 22 -23.62 11.72 -30.16
N GLU A 23 -23.99 12.98 -30.29
CA GLU A 23 -24.26 13.86 -29.17
C GLU A 23 -25.35 13.28 -28.25
N GLY A 24 -25.07 13.29 -26.95
CA GLY A 24 -25.95 12.75 -25.92
C GLY A 24 -26.12 11.22 -25.93
N VAL A 25 -25.28 10.48 -26.65
CA VAL A 25 -25.29 9.02 -26.68
C VAL A 25 -23.96 8.49 -26.14
N TRP A 26 -24.02 7.51 -25.23
CA TRP A 26 -22.84 6.86 -24.70
C TRP A 26 -22.12 6.04 -25.75
N GLN A 27 -20.79 6.15 -25.76
CA GLN A 27 -19.91 5.52 -26.72
C GLN A 27 -18.76 4.79 -26.02
N VAL A 28 -18.11 3.89 -26.77
CA VAL A 28 -16.93 3.16 -26.31
C VAL A 28 -15.85 3.15 -27.38
N SER A 29 -14.60 3.43 -26.98
CA SER A 29 -13.44 3.38 -27.87
C SER A 29 -12.21 2.83 -27.16
N LYS A 30 -11.39 2.08 -27.89
CA LYS A 30 -10.10 1.57 -27.41
C LYS A 30 -8.96 2.50 -27.82
N GLY A 31 -8.17 2.94 -26.85
CA GLY A 31 -6.92 3.67 -27.05
C GLY A 31 -7.05 5.14 -27.46
N LYS A 32 -8.28 5.69 -27.47
CA LYS A 32 -8.57 7.11 -27.69
C LYS A 32 -9.81 7.51 -26.88
N PRO A 33 -9.84 8.69 -26.23
CA PRO A 33 -8.77 9.68 -26.14
C PRO A 33 -7.60 9.26 -25.21
N PHE A 34 -7.81 8.32 -24.28
CA PHE A 34 -6.78 7.84 -23.36
C PHE A 34 -6.40 6.36 -23.62
N PRO A 35 -5.24 5.90 -23.12
CA PRO A 35 -4.89 4.47 -23.09
C PRO A 35 -5.99 3.64 -22.39
N GLY A 36 -6.22 2.42 -22.86
CA GLY A 36 -7.28 1.54 -22.35
C GLY A 36 -8.62 1.67 -23.10
N TYR A 37 -9.72 1.34 -22.41
CA TYR A 37 -11.09 1.46 -22.90
C TYR A 37 -11.73 2.72 -22.33
N ASN A 38 -12.27 3.57 -23.20
CA ASN A 38 -12.89 4.83 -22.84
C ASN A 38 -14.39 4.70 -23.06
N TYR A 39 -15.18 4.87 -22.02
CA TYR A 39 -16.64 4.91 -22.05
C TYR A 39 -17.06 6.35 -21.80
N TRP A 40 -17.75 6.98 -22.75
CA TRP A 40 -17.93 8.42 -22.67
C TRP A 40 -19.22 8.90 -23.31
N VAL A 41 -19.64 10.09 -22.90
CA VAL A 41 -20.74 10.85 -23.49
C VAL A 41 -20.36 12.33 -23.50
N GLU A 42 -20.71 13.02 -24.57
CA GLU A 42 -20.65 14.48 -24.69
C GLU A 42 -22.02 14.98 -25.12
N ASP A 43 -22.50 16.03 -24.46
CA ASP A 43 -23.75 16.70 -24.78
C ASP A 43 -23.52 18.21 -24.74
N ASN A 44 -23.64 18.85 -25.90
CA ASN A 44 -23.52 20.31 -26.07
C ASN A 44 -24.89 20.93 -26.37
N SER A 45 -25.99 20.20 -26.18
CA SER A 45 -27.34 20.65 -26.54
C SER A 45 -28.01 21.54 -25.48
N GLY A 46 -27.44 21.60 -24.27
CA GLY A 46 -27.92 22.41 -23.14
C GLY A 46 -27.18 23.75 -22.94
N GLU A 47 -27.53 24.49 -21.88
CA GLU A 47 -26.82 25.74 -21.50
C GLU A 47 -25.39 25.48 -21.03
N ASP A 48 -25.14 24.31 -20.43
CA ASP A 48 -23.82 23.84 -20.02
C ASP A 48 -23.38 22.65 -20.89
N GLU A 49 -22.25 22.81 -21.58
CA GLU A 49 -21.55 21.68 -22.20
C GLU A 49 -21.20 20.65 -21.12
N VAL A 50 -21.68 19.42 -21.26
CA VAL A 50 -21.39 18.34 -20.31
C VAL A 50 -20.67 17.20 -21.02
N SER A 51 -19.56 16.76 -20.42
CA SER A 51 -18.92 15.52 -20.81
C SER A 51 -18.60 14.66 -19.60
N LEU A 52 -18.74 13.35 -19.77
CA LEU A 52 -18.35 12.36 -18.76
C LEU A 52 -17.59 11.25 -19.47
N THR A 53 -16.39 10.96 -18.97
CA THR A 53 -15.54 9.89 -19.49
C THR A 53 -15.09 9.00 -18.34
N LEU A 54 -15.27 7.69 -18.51
CA LEU A 54 -14.74 6.63 -17.67
C LEU A 54 -13.69 5.86 -18.47
N THR A 55 -12.45 5.87 -18.01
CA THR A 55 -11.34 5.18 -18.65
C THR A 55 -10.94 3.97 -17.83
N CYS A 56 -10.84 2.81 -18.48
CA CYS A 56 -10.43 1.55 -17.86
C CYS A 56 -9.26 0.92 -18.62
N ASP A 57 -8.11 0.82 -17.96
CA ASP A 57 -6.95 0.12 -18.47
C ASP A 57 -6.73 -1.18 -17.68
N PRO A 58 -6.50 -2.35 -18.32
CA PRO A 58 -6.22 -3.60 -17.61
C PRO A 58 -5.06 -3.50 -16.61
N SER A 59 -4.11 -2.61 -16.83
CA SER A 59 -2.94 -2.37 -15.97
C SER A 59 -3.16 -1.28 -14.90
N ALA A 60 -4.24 -0.50 -14.95
CA ALA A 60 -4.48 0.61 -14.03
C ALA A 60 -5.88 0.59 -13.36
N THR A 61 -6.09 1.50 -12.42
CA THR A 61 -7.41 1.76 -11.84
C THR A 61 -8.21 2.69 -12.74
N ALA A 62 -9.54 2.59 -12.70
CA ALA A 62 -10.46 3.41 -13.45
C ALA A 62 -10.25 4.90 -13.16
N GLU A 63 -10.28 5.70 -14.22
CA GLU A 63 -10.18 7.15 -14.16
C GLU A 63 -11.50 7.75 -14.61
N LEU A 64 -11.98 8.74 -13.87
CA LEU A 64 -13.21 9.45 -14.18
C LEU A 64 -12.89 10.92 -14.39
N ILE A 65 -13.39 11.45 -15.50
CA ILE A 65 -13.21 12.83 -15.91
C ILE A 65 -14.58 13.37 -16.26
N ALA A 66 -14.91 14.53 -15.72
CA ALA A 66 -16.12 15.25 -16.09
C ALA A 66 -15.75 16.66 -16.55
N LYS A 67 -16.51 17.18 -17.51
CA LYS A 67 -16.49 18.59 -17.90
C LYS A 67 -17.91 19.12 -17.74
N VAL A 68 -18.04 20.26 -17.07
CA VAL A 68 -19.31 21.00 -16.94
C VAL A 68 -19.01 22.45 -17.30
N GLY A 69 -19.62 22.91 -18.40
CA GLY A 69 -19.25 24.17 -19.05
C GLY A 69 -17.76 24.19 -19.39
N TYR A 70 -17.04 25.22 -18.93
CA TYR A 70 -15.59 25.35 -19.15
C TYR A 70 -14.72 24.69 -18.07
N ILE A 71 -15.31 24.04 -17.07
CA ILE A 71 -14.59 23.51 -15.91
C ILE A 71 -14.40 21.99 -16.05
N GLN A 72 -13.17 21.54 -15.83
CA GLN A 72 -12.81 20.12 -15.81
C GLN A 72 -12.63 19.61 -14.38
N TYR A 73 -13.22 18.45 -14.10
CA TYR A 73 -13.25 17.77 -12.81
C TYR A 73 -12.67 16.35 -12.91
N GLY A 74 -12.25 15.80 -11.77
CA GLY A 74 -11.78 14.41 -11.69
C GLY A 74 -10.29 14.24 -11.95
N HIS A 75 -9.89 13.18 -12.66
CA HIS A 75 -8.50 12.72 -12.74
C HIS A 75 -7.50 13.79 -13.25
N TYR A 76 -7.92 14.62 -14.21
CA TYR A 76 -7.12 15.75 -14.73
C TYR A 76 -7.68 17.12 -14.32
N GLY A 77 -8.68 17.14 -13.43
CA GLY A 77 -9.28 18.37 -12.92
C GLY A 77 -8.68 18.74 -11.57
N ASN A 78 -8.75 20.03 -11.21
CA ASN A 78 -8.35 20.50 -9.88
C ASN A 78 -9.45 20.34 -8.83
N LYS A 79 -10.63 19.86 -9.23
CA LYS A 79 -11.83 19.75 -8.40
C LYS A 79 -12.42 18.34 -8.48
N ALA A 80 -12.97 17.87 -7.35
CA ALA A 80 -13.68 16.61 -7.30
C ALA A 80 -15.13 16.76 -7.80
N PHE A 81 -15.72 15.64 -8.19
CA PHE A 81 -17.14 15.54 -8.54
C PHE A 81 -17.68 14.17 -8.10
N GLY A 82 -19.00 14.05 -8.08
CA GLY A 82 -19.67 12.75 -7.95
C GLY A 82 -20.86 12.63 -8.88
N LEU A 83 -21.55 11.49 -8.79
CA LEU A 83 -22.70 11.16 -9.64
C LEU A 83 -23.96 10.90 -8.83
N ILE A 84 -25.10 11.36 -9.33
CA ILE A 84 -26.42 10.92 -8.88
C ILE A 84 -26.95 9.93 -9.91
N ILE A 85 -27.19 8.70 -9.48
CA ILE A 85 -27.76 7.63 -10.32
C ILE A 85 -29.11 7.26 -9.73
N ASP A 86 -30.18 7.47 -10.48
CA ASP A 86 -31.56 7.18 -10.07
C ASP A 86 -31.90 7.72 -8.66
N GLY A 87 -31.44 8.94 -8.36
CA GLY A 87 -31.65 9.62 -7.08
C GLY A 87 -30.69 9.23 -5.95
N LYS A 88 -29.80 8.25 -6.17
CA LYS A 88 -28.76 7.86 -5.20
C LYS A 88 -27.45 8.58 -5.49
N ARG A 89 -26.89 9.22 -4.46
CA ARG A 89 -25.60 9.94 -4.54
C ARG A 89 -24.41 8.97 -4.43
N TYR A 90 -23.42 9.19 -5.28
CA TYR A 90 -22.14 8.47 -5.31
C TYR A 90 -20.99 9.47 -5.30
N ASP A 91 -20.38 9.66 -4.13
CA ASP A 91 -19.16 10.44 -3.93
C ASP A 91 -17.92 9.54 -4.02
N GLY A 92 -16.74 10.13 -4.28
CA GLY A 92 -15.46 9.41 -4.15
C GLY A 92 -15.32 8.18 -5.06
N ILE A 93 -15.99 8.16 -6.21
CA ILE A 93 -16.17 7.00 -7.11
C ILE A 93 -14.84 6.31 -7.47
N HIS A 94 -13.77 7.08 -7.63
CA HIS A 94 -12.43 6.58 -7.92
C HIS A 94 -11.82 5.67 -6.83
N ARG A 95 -12.45 5.60 -5.64
CA ARG A 95 -12.03 4.79 -4.49
C ARG A 95 -13.13 3.88 -3.95
N LEU A 96 -13.96 3.28 -4.81
CA LEU A 96 -15.02 2.38 -4.33
C LEU A 96 -14.52 0.99 -3.93
N GLY A 97 -13.28 0.62 -4.25
CA GLY A 97 -12.74 -0.72 -3.95
C GLY A 97 -13.66 -1.84 -4.44
N GLU A 98 -14.02 -2.75 -3.53
CA GLU A 98 -14.92 -3.89 -3.80
C GLU A 98 -16.37 -3.48 -4.11
N ASP A 99 -16.78 -2.26 -3.78
CA ASP A 99 -18.13 -1.75 -4.13
C ASP A 99 -18.22 -1.24 -5.57
N PHE A 100 -17.08 -1.13 -6.27
CA PHE A 100 -17.04 -0.59 -7.63
C PHE A 100 -17.87 -1.39 -8.65
N PRO A 101 -17.89 -2.73 -8.65
CA PRO A 101 -18.77 -3.50 -9.55
C PRO A 101 -20.26 -3.22 -9.33
N ALA A 102 -20.70 -2.98 -8.09
CA ALA A 102 -22.09 -2.65 -7.80
C ALA A 102 -22.45 -1.23 -8.28
N PHE A 103 -21.52 -0.27 -8.14
CA PHE A 103 -21.65 1.05 -8.77
C PHE A 103 -21.72 0.95 -10.29
N TRP A 104 -20.86 0.12 -10.89
CA TRP A 104 -20.79 -0.07 -12.34
C TRP A 104 -22.11 -0.60 -12.91
N GLU A 105 -22.72 -1.60 -12.26
CA GLU A 105 -24.03 -2.12 -12.66
C GLU A 105 -25.16 -1.12 -12.43
N ALA A 106 -25.09 -0.32 -11.35
CA ALA A 106 -26.05 0.76 -11.13
C ALA A 106 -25.97 1.81 -12.24
N LEU A 107 -24.75 2.20 -12.64
CA LEU A 107 -24.53 3.12 -13.76
C LEU A 107 -25.05 2.51 -15.06
N ARG A 108 -24.68 1.27 -15.38
CA ARG A 108 -25.15 0.56 -16.59
C ARG A 108 -26.69 0.52 -16.70
N ALA A 109 -27.40 0.41 -15.58
CA ALA A 109 -28.86 0.33 -15.51
C ALA A 109 -29.56 1.69 -15.30
N ALA A 110 -28.80 2.80 -15.23
CA ALA A 110 -29.33 4.11 -14.86
C ALA A 110 -30.41 4.60 -15.83
N LYS A 111 -31.53 5.09 -15.27
CA LYS A 111 -32.55 5.81 -16.03
C LYS A 111 -32.32 7.32 -15.96
N GLN A 112 -31.82 7.77 -14.81
CA GLN A 112 -31.42 9.15 -14.55
C GLN A 112 -29.97 9.18 -14.09
N LEU A 113 -29.19 10.07 -14.69
CA LEU A 113 -27.80 10.31 -14.35
C LEU A 113 -27.56 11.82 -14.26
N ALA A 114 -26.83 12.25 -13.25
CA ALA A 114 -26.39 13.63 -13.14
C ALA A 114 -25.02 13.72 -12.46
N ILE A 115 -24.29 14.79 -12.75
CA ILE A 115 -23.06 15.18 -12.06
C ILE A 115 -23.42 16.20 -10.98
N PHE A 116 -22.80 16.07 -9.82
CA PHE A 116 -22.73 17.13 -8.82
C PHE A 116 -21.27 17.44 -8.49
N THR A 117 -21.00 18.69 -8.15
CA THR A 117 -19.65 19.21 -7.89
C THR A 117 -19.59 19.73 -6.45
N GLU A 118 -18.38 19.95 -5.92
CA GLU A 118 -18.20 20.50 -4.56
C GLU A 118 -18.77 21.93 -4.41
N ASP A 119 -18.95 22.66 -5.52
CA ASP A 119 -19.56 23.99 -5.56
C ASP A 119 -21.08 23.90 -5.87
N GLU A 120 -21.77 22.93 -5.27
CA GLU A 120 -23.18 22.58 -5.55
C GLU A 120 -24.13 23.80 -5.42
N GLU A 121 -23.76 24.81 -4.63
CA GLU A 121 -24.49 26.08 -4.46
C GLU A 121 -24.41 27.03 -5.68
N GLU A 122 -23.36 26.98 -6.51
CA GLU A 122 -23.17 27.87 -7.68
C GLU A 122 -23.54 27.23 -9.02
N GLN A 123 -23.32 25.91 -9.19
CA GLN A 123 -23.57 25.22 -10.47
C GLN A 123 -24.69 24.18 -10.43
N GLY A 124 -25.19 23.83 -9.24
CA GLY A 124 -26.26 22.85 -9.09
C GLY A 124 -25.90 21.44 -9.59
N VAL A 125 -26.93 20.65 -9.83
CA VAL A 125 -26.85 19.27 -10.34
C VAL A 125 -27.05 19.29 -11.85
N VAL A 126 -26.06 18.82 -12.62
CA VAL A 126 -26.09 18.86 -14.09
C VAL A 126 -26.48 17.51 -14.65
N PRO A 127 -27.57 17.39 -15.42
CA PRO A 127 -28.02 16.12 -15.98
C PRO A 127 -27.02 15.60 -17.02
N VAL A 128 -26.85 14.29 -17.06
CA VAL A 128 -26.04 13.58 -18.06
C VAL A 128 -26.93 12.60 -18.82
N PRO A 129 -26.87 12.55 -20.16
CA PRO A 129 -27.68 11.61 -20.93
C PRO A 129 -27.42 10.15 -20.53
N THR A 130 -28.45 9.31 -20.59
CA THR A 130 -28.36 7.86 -20.31
C THR A 130 -28.54 7.00 -21.57
N THR A 131 -28.76 7.63 -22.73
CA THR A 131 -28.96 6.95 -24.00
C THR A 131 -27.72 6.13 -24.39
N GLY A 132 -27.90 4.85 -24.73
CA GLY A 132 -26.81 3.96 -25.16
C GLY A 132 -25.94 3.40 -24.02
N LEU A 133 -26.16 3.79 -22.77
CA LEU A 133 -25.31 3.48 -21.63
C LEU A 133 -25.09 1.98 -21.40
N ALA A 134 -26.17 1.18 -21.42
CA ALA A 134 -26.09 -0.27 -21.24
C ALA A 134 -25.37 -1.01 -22.38
N ALA A 135 -25.32 -0.42 -23.58
CA ALA A 135 -24.62 -0.96 -24.73
C ALA A 135 -23.13 -0.60 -24.72
N ALA A 136 -22.80 0.62 -24.29
CA ALA A 136 -21.42 1.12 -24.22
C ALA A 136 -20.63 0.47 -23.09
N LEU A 137 -21.18 0.43 -21.88
CA LEU A 137 -20.53 -0.20 -20.74
C LEU A 137 -20.73 -1.72 -20.85
N PRO A 138 -19.72 -2.59 -20.66
CA PRO A 138 -19.89 -4.05 -20.55
C PRO A 138 -20.47 -4.47 -19.20
N ALA A 139 -21.08 -5.67 -19.13
CA ALA A 139 -21.57 -6.22 -17.87
C ALA A 139 -20.41 -6.73 -17.02
N VAL A 140 -20.53 -6.65 -15.69
CA VAL A 140 -19.53 -7.18 -14.76
C VAL A 140 -19.31 -8.68 -15.02
N GLY A 141 -18.04 -9.09 -15.10
CA GLY A 141 -17.65 -10.48 -15.37
C GLY A 141 -17.70 -10.89 -16.84
N SER A 142 -18.17 -10.02 -17.75
CA SER A 142 -18.04 -10.28 -19.19
C SER A 142 -16.58 -10.12 -19.65
N PRO A 143 -16.16 -10.78 -20.74
CA PRO A 143 -14.78 -10.68 -21.26
C PRO A 143 -14.32 -9.26 -21.63
N GLY A 144 -15.23 -8.29 -21.72
CA GLY A 144 -14.93 -6.89 -22.00
C GLY A 144 -14.81 -6.01 -20.76
N TYR A 145 -15.06 -6.53 -19.56
CA TYR A 145 -15.04 -5.77 -18.30
C TYR A 145 -13.63 -5.79 -17.67
N PHE A 146 -12.96 -4.64 -17.67
CA PHE A 146 -11.60 -4.48 -17.13
C PHE A 146 -11.49 -3.39 -16.05
N CYS A 147 -12.61 -2.77 -15.68
CA CYS A 147 -12.64 -1.62 -14.79
C CYS A 147 -12.49 -2.01 -13.31
N ARG A 148 -11.65 -1.28 -12.57
CA ARG A 148 -11.48 -1.43 -11.12
C ARG A 148 -11.21 -0.08 -10.46
N ALA A 149 -11.82 0.23 -9.32
CA ALA A 149 -11.45 1.42 -8.56
C ALA A 149 -10.19 1.19 -7.73
N LYS A 150 -9.60 2.28 -7.21
CA LYS A 150 -8.69 2.18 -6.06
C LYS A 150 -9.46 1.60 -4.88
N GLU A 151 -8.75 0.93 -3.98
CA GLU A 151 -9.34 0.50 -2.71
C GLU A 151 -9.99 1.70 -2.01
N LYS A 152 -11.13 1.45 -1.34
CA LYS A 152 -11.69 2.45 -0.42
C LYS A 152 -10.56 2.90 0.49
N PRO A 153 -10.34 4.22 0.69
CA PRO A 153 -9.62 4.62 1.87
C PRO A 153 -10.36 3.96 3.02
N GLU A 154 -9.65 3.13 3.80
CA GLU A 154 -10.19 2.47 4.98
C GLU A 154 -11.11 3.47 5.67
N SER A 155 -12.43 3.14 5.67
CA SER A 155 -13.53 4.09 5.89
C SER A 155 -13.09 5.19 6.83
N GLU A 156 -13.22 6.46 6.42
CA GLU A 156 -12.85 7.61 7.24
C GLU A 156 -13.25 7.31 8.68
N LYS A 157 -12.23 6.97 9.48
CA LYS A 157 -12.43 6.43 10.83
C LYS A 157 -13.32 7.43 11.53
N PRO A 158 -14.39 7.00 12.22
CA PRO A 158 -15.24 7.95 12.95
C PRO A 158 -14.29 8.86 13.71
N GLN A 159 -14.22 10.14 13.31
CA GLN A 159 -13.28 11.06 13.89
C GLN A 159 -13.61 11.05 15.38
N PRO A 160 -12.68 10.61 16.24
CA PRO A 160 -13.00 10.50 17.64
C PRO A 160 -13.44 11.87 18.15
N ALA A 161 -14.45 11.87 19.02
CA ALA A 161 -14.87 13.06 19.71
C ALA A 161 -13.61 13.77 20.25
N LYS A 162 -13.41 15.02 19.82
CA LYS A 162 -12.23 15.82 20.15
C LYS A 162 -11.98 15.75 21.66
N GLY A 163 -10.80 15.28 22.08
CA GLY A 163 -10.43 15.22 23.49
C GLY A 163 -10.63 13.88 24.20
N SER A 164 -11.09 12.83 23.51
CA SER A 164 -11.30 11.49 24.09
C SER A 164 -10.54 10.41 23.34
N TRP A 165 -10.09 9.39 24.07
CA TRP A 165 -9.51 8.19 23.48
C TRP A 165 -10.58 7.35 22.79
N SER A 166 -10.23 6.78 21.65
CA SER A 166 -11.08 5.86 20.88
C SER A 166 -10.33 4.59 20.50
N SER A 167 -11.07 3.51 20.33
CA SER A 167 -10.59 2.24 19.78
C SER A 167 -11.39 1.88 18.54
N PHE A 168 -10.73 1.40 17.51
CA PHE A 168 -11.36 0.90 16.30
C PHE A 168 -10.66 -0.34 15.77
N GLY A 169 -11.41 -1.19 15.07
CA GLY A 169 -10.92 -2.45 14.51
C GLY A 169 -11.56 -3.68 15.15
N ASP A 170 -11.03 -4.84 14.79
CA ASP A 170 -11.52 -6.15 15.20
C ASP A 170 -10.36 -7.15 15.30
N ALA A 171 -10.63 -8.36 15.79
CA ALA A 171 -9.59 -9.38 15.99
C ALA A 171 -8.89 -9.82 14.69
N SER A 172 -9.53 -9.72 13.53
CA SER A 172 -8.99 -10.14 12.24
C SER A 172 -8.09 -9.09 11.58
N LYS A 173 -8.39 -7.80 11.79
CA LYS A 173 -7.63 -6.68 11.22
C LYS A 173 -6.68 -6.02 12.21
N GLY A 174 -6.90 -6.24 13.50
CA GLY A 174 -6.22 -5.56 14.58
C GLY A 174 -7.01 -4.41 15.16
N TYR A 175 -6.49 -3.87 16.25
CA TYR A 175 -7.06 -2.74 16.94
C TYR A 175 -6.13 -1.54 16.83
N THR A 176 -6.72 -0.37 16.64
CA THR A 176 -6.01 0.89 16.81
C THR A 176 -6.66 1.68 17.92
N TYR A 177 -5.83 2.24 18.78
CA TYR A 177 -6.21 3.12 19.88
C TYR A 177 -5.66 4.50 19.57
N SER A 178 -6.49 5.53 19.63
CA SER A 178 -6.04 6.88 19.27
C SER A 178 -6.69 7.95 20.13
N VAL A 179 -6.00 9.06 20.26
CA VAL A 179 -6.56 10.31 20.78
C VAL A 179 -6.16 11.45 19.86
N TYR A 180 -7.12 12.34 19.62
CA TYR A 180 -6.92 13.55 18.82
C TYR A 180 -7.08 14.78 19.71
N ASN A 181 -6.12 15.69 19.60
CA ASN A 181 -6.15 16.98 20.27
C ASN A 181 -5.94 18.09 19.25
N ARG A 182 -7.01 18.80 18.90
CA ARG A 182 -7.01 19.83 17.84
C ARG A 182 -6.64 19.20 16.49
N ALA A 183 -5.36 19.21 16.14
CA ALA A 183 -4.80 18.65 14.91
C ALA A 183 -3.64 17.67 15.17
N ASP A 184 -3.29 17.44 16.43
CA ASP A 184 -2.27 16.48 16.83
C ASP A 184 -2.93 15.13 17.14
N SER A 185 -2.26 14.03 16.83
CA SER A 185 -2.74 12.68 17.12
C SER A 185 -1.67 11.83 17.79
N PHE A 186 -2.10 11.01 18.75
CA PHE A 186 -1.30 9.95 19.34
C PHE A 186 -2.02 8.64 19.08
N THR A 187 -1.34 7.70 18.41
CA THR A 187 -1.94 6.46 17.92
C THR A 187 -1.12 5.26 18.34
N ILE A 188 -1.78 4.22 18.83
CA ILE A 188 -1.20 2.90 19.10
C ILE A 188 -1.89 1.90 18.20
N ARG A 189 -1.13 1.12 17.42
CA ARG A 189 -1.67 0.08 16.53
C ARG A 189 -1.22 -1.30 16.99
N CYS A 190 -2.16 -2.22 17.02
CA CYS A 190 -1.94 -3.61 17.40
C CYS A 190 -2.56 -4.50 16.32
N ASN A 191 -1.72 -4.95 15.39
CA ASN A 191 -2.15 -5.74 14.24
C ASN A 191 -1.83 -7.22 14.46
N PRO A 192 -2.66 -8.15 13.95
CA PRO A 192 -2.34 -9.57 13.96
C PRO A 192 -1.01 -9.81 13.25
N ASN A 193 -0.18 -10.66 13.83
CA ASN A 193 1.11 -11.06 13.28
C ASN A 193 2.06 -9.90 12.96
N LYS A 194 1.97 -8.79 13.72
CA LYS A 194 2.92 -7.68 13.65
C LYS A 194 3.21 -7.14 15.05
N PRO A 195 4.41 -6.60 15.30
CA PRO A 195 4.67 -5.84 16.51
C PRO A 195 3.73 -4.63 16.61
N ALA A 196 3.36 -4.26 17.83
CA ALA A 196 2.63 -3.04 18.09
C ALA A 196 3.45 -1.82 17.66
N THR A 197 2.77 -0.75 17.24
CA THR A 197 3.42 0.52 16.90
C THR A 197 2.78 1.67 17.65
N ILE A 198 3.57 2.72 17.86
CA ILE A 198 3.08 4.01 18.32
C ILE A 198 3.50 5.05 17.29
N ASP A 199 2.54 5.86 16.87
CA ASP A 199 2.74 6.94 15.92
C ASP A 199 2.19 8.23 16.52
N VAL A 200 2.92 9.32 16.33
CA VAL A 200 2.50 10.66 16.75
C VAL A 200 2.57 11.60 15.55
N ASP A 201 1.46 12.28 15.27
CA ASP A 201 1.40 13.35 14.29
C ASP A 201 1.20 14.66 15.04
N ILE A 202 2.16 15.57 14.95
CA ILE A 202 2.05 16.91 15.53
C ILE A 202 2.01 17.88 14.35
N MET A 203 0.86 18.51 14.11
CA MET A 203 0.62 19.28 12.88
C MET A 203 1.68 20.36 12.65
N SER A 204 2.16 20.99 13.73
CA SER A 204 3.17 22.06 13.64
C SER A 204 4.61 21.59 13.52
N VAL A 205 4.88 20.29 13.62
CA VAL A 205 6.26 19.76 13.71
C VAL A 205 6.51 18.63 12.70
N GLY A 206 5.60 17.66 12.63
CA GLY A 206 5.73 16.51 11.73
C GLY A 206 5.34 15.20 12.40
N LYS A 207 5.71 14.12 11.73
CA LYS A 207 5.32 12.75 12.08
C LYS A 207 6.49 11.99 12.69
N TYR A 208 6.20 11.27 13.76
CA TYR A 208 7.10 10.43 14.52
C TYR A 208 6.48 9.06 14.69
N GLY A 209 7.31 8.05 14.89
CA GLY A 209 6.78 6.74 15.21
C GLY A 209 7.82 5.76 15.71
N SER A 210 7.33 4.63 16.21
CA SER A 210 8.14 3.64 16.90
C SER A 210 8.87 2.69 15.97
N GLN A 211 8.70 2.81 14.64
CA GLN A 211 9.34 1.94 13.65
C GLN A 211 10.68 2.51 13.19
N ASP A 212 11.66 1.64 12.95
CA ASP A 212 13.07 2.00 12.64
C ASP A 212 13.27 3.00 11.48
N TYR A 213 12.33 3.11 10.55
CA TYR A 213 12.41 4.02 9.40
C TYR A 213 11.76 5.39 9.65
N GLN A 214 11.10 5.57 10.80
CA GLN A 214 10.51 6.82 11.23
C GLN A 214 11.46 7.56 12.17
N ASN A 215 11.22 8.85 12.35
CA ASN A 215 11.93 9.61 13.38
C ASN A 215 11.44 9.17 14.76
N ASP A 216 12.39 8.80 15.62
CA ASP A 216 12.11 8.45 17.01
C ASP A 216 11.60 9.67 17.79
N PHE A 217 10.95 9.41 18.92
CA PHE A 217 10.40 10.45 19.79
C PHE A 217 10.44 10.02 21.25
N VAL A 218 10.36 11.02 22.12
CA VAL A 218 10.31 10.82 23.57
C VAL A 218 8.94 11.27 24.05
N PHE A 219 8.34 10.49 24.94
CA PHE A 219 7.07 10.85 25.54
C PHE A 219 7.07 10.56 27.04
N ASP A 220 6.18 11.26 27.72
CA ASP A 220 6.05 11.36 29.16
C ASP A 220 4.65 10.91 29.55
N VAL A 221 4.59 10.01 30.54
CA VAL A 221 3.33 9.61 31.17
C VAL A 221 3.49 9.80 32.68
N ASP A 222 2.79 10.79 33.23
CA ASP A 222 2.90 11.19 34.63
C ASP A 222 4.36 11.40 35.10
N GLY A 223 5.20 12.03 34.26
CA GLY A 223 6.60 12.30 34.55
C GLY A 223 7.57 11.13 34.28
N LYS A 224 7.06 9.95 33.91
CA LYS A 224 7.88 8.80 33.48
C LYS A 224 8.18 8.89 31.99
N ILE A 225 9.44 8.73 31.63
CA ILE A 225 9.91 8.92 30.26
C ILE A 225 10.00 7.60 29.51
N PHE A 226 9.47 7.60 28.29
CA PHE A 226 9.49 6.51 27.34
C PHE A 226 10.08 6.98 26.01
N VAL A 227 10.77 6.08 25.33
CA VAL A 227 11.35 6.33 23.99
C VAL A 227 10.60 5.45 23.01
N GLY A 228 10.05 6.03 21.93
CA GLY A 228 9.18 5.37 20.96
C GLY A 228 9.76 4.05 20.44
N HIS A 229 10.99 4.07 19.94
CA HIS A 229 11.66 2.88 19.41
C HIS A 229 11.92 1.78 20.46
N ARG A 230 12.04 2.13 21.75
CA ARG A 230 12.40 1.16 22.81
C ARG A 230 11.20 0.63 23.59
N ALA A 231 10.14 1.42 23.71
CA ALA A 231 9.03 1.12 24.61
C ALA A 231 8.21 -0.11 24.19
N LEU A 232 8.37 -0.59 22.94
CA LEU A 232 7.66 -1.74 22.37
C LEU A 232 8.57 -2.93 22.05
N GLN A 233 9.86 -2.85 22.39
CA GLN A 233 10.85 -3.88 22.02
C GLN A 233 10.67 -5.15 22.83
N ASP A 234 10.77 -5.04 24.15
CA ASP A 234 10.70 -6.16 25.09
C ASP A 234 9.41 -6.13 25.92
N LYS A 235 9.04 -7.30 26.43
CA LYS A 235 7.83 -7.47 27.24
C LYS A 235 7.80 -6.55 28.47
N GLN A 236 8.91 -6.40 29.18
CA GLN A 236 8.94 -5.66 30.43
C GLN A 236 8.73 -4.15 30.20
N SER A 237 9.39 -3.58 29.20
CA SER A 237 9.24 -2.18 28.81
C SER A 237 7.82 -1.89 28.33
N PHE A 238 7.24 -2.79 27.53
CA PHE A 238 5.88 -2.69 27.05
C PHE A 238 4.86 -2.72 28.20
N GLU A 239 4.95 -3.67 29.13
CA GLU A 239 4.03 -3.77 30.26
C GLU A 239 4.09 -2.54 31.16
N LYS A 240 5.29 -1.99 31.40
CA LYS A 240 5.49 -0.73 32.13
C LYS A 240 4.81 0.44 31.43
N LEU A 241 5.01 0.57 30.12
CA LEU A 241 4.37 1.59 29.30
C LEU A 241 2.85 1.46 29.35
N TRP A 242 2.34 0.26 29.05
CA TRP A 242 0.91 0.01 28.94
C TRP A 242 0.19 0.29 30.25
N THR A 243 0.79 -0.13 31.36
CA THR A 243 0.29 0.17 32.71
C THR A 243 0.32 1.66 33.01
N ALA A 244 1.39 2.38 32.60
CA ALA A 244 1.46 3.82 32.79
C ALA A 244 0.36 4.54 31.99
N LEU A 245 0.18 4.22 30.71
CA LEU A 245 -0.85 4.82 29.85
C LEU A 245 -2.25 4.59 30.42
N ARG A 246 -2.59 3.36 30.80
CA ARG A 246 -3.92 3.07 31.40
C ARG A 246 -4.23 3.88 32.64
N ASN A 247 -3.22 4.31 33.40
CA ASN A 247 -3.38 5.07 34.63
C ASN A 247 -3.03 6.56 34.46
N ALA A 248 -2.76 6.99 33.23
CA ALA A 248 -2.22 8.31 32.94
C ALA A 248 -3.16 9.43 33.38
N LYS A 249 -2.62 10.40 34.11
CA LYS A 249 -3.27 11.70 34.33
C LYS A 249 -2.78 12.72 33.33
N GLU A 250 -1.49 12.65 32.99
CA GLU A 250 -0.83 13.44 31.97
C GLU A 250 -0.16 12.54 30.93
N LEU A 251 -0.27 12.96 29.66
CA LEU A 251 0.45 12.39 28.54
C LEU A 251 1.06 13.53 27.72
N GLY A 252 2.38 13.51 27.53
CA GLY A 252 3.10 14.50 26.74
C GLY A 252 4.07 13.89 25.76
N VAL A 253 4.25 14.51 24.61
CA VAL A 253 5.26 14.14 23.62
C VAL A 253 6.25 15.29 23.46
N TYR A 254 7.53 14.94 23.33
CA TYR A 254 8.62 15.87 23.11
C TYR A 254 9.19 15.69 21.70
N GLN A 255 9.60 16.79 21.09
CA GLN A 255 10.32 16.80 19.82
C GLN A 255 11.77 16.31 20.03
N GLY A 256 12.02 15.03 19.75
CA GLY A 256 13.36 14.44 19.81
C GLY A 256 13.87 14.13 21.21
N ASP A 257 13.99 15.13 22.10
CA ASP A 257 14.45 14.95 23.47
C ASP A 257 13.61 15.72 24.51
N ARG A 258 13.80 15.37 25.79
CA ARG A 258 13.01 15.90 26.94
C ARG A 258 13.16 17.40 27.17
N ASN A 259 14.17 18.06 26.61
CA ASN A 259 14.40 19.49 26.75
C ASN A 259 13.63 20.31 25.69
N SER A 260 13.07 19.63 24.69
CA SER A 260 12.24 20.27 23.67
C SER A 260 10.83 20.61 24.18
N ARG A 261 10.04 21.26 23.32
CA ARG A 261 8.65 21.63 23.61
C ARG A 261 7.80 20.38 23.87
N LYS A 262 7.05 20.36 24.98
CA LYS A 262 6.05 19.34 25.33
C LYS A 262 4.73 19.63 24.59
N PHE A 263 4.18 18.63 23.92
CA PHE A 263 2.86 18.61 23.31
C PHE A 263 1.97 17.67 24.11
N SER A 264 0.88 18.19 24.68
CA SER A 264 0.04 17.44 25.62
C SER A 264 -1.14 16.78 24.91
N PHE A 265 -1.42 15.53 25.28
CA PHE A 265 -2.55 14.77 24.78
C PHE A 265 -3.57 14.52 25.90
N PRO A 266 -4.88 14.53 25.59
CA PRO A 266 -5.92 14.15 26.53
C PRO A 266 -5.70 12.73 27.05
N THR A 267 -6.02 12.51 28.32
CA THR A 267 -5.96 11.20 29.01
C THR A 267 -7.35 10.67 29.37
N ASN A 268 -8.40 11.44 29.09
CA ASN A 268 -9.78 11.05 29.35
C ASN A 268 -10.11 9.72 28.66
N GLU A 269 -10.74 8.81 29.39
CA GLU A 269 -11.21 7.50 28.89
C GLU A 269 -10.09 6.50 28.50
N ILE A 270 -8.80 6.85 28.66
CA ILE A 270 -7.67 5.99 28.26
C ILE A 270 -7.75 4.58 28.86
N ALA A 271 -8.16 4.47 30.12
CA ALA A 271 -8.31 3.21 30.85
C ALA A 271 -9.45 2.33 30.31
N LYS A 272 -10.50 2.96 29.77
CA LYS A 272 -11.66 2.27 29.16
C LYS A 272 -11.37 1.88 27.71
N THR A 273 -10.57 2.68 27.01
CA THR A 273 -10.21 2.47 25.61
C THR A 273 -9.13 1.42 25.42
N LEU A 274 -8.03 1.52 26.16
CA LEU A 274 -7.01 0.47 26.13
C LEU A 274 -7.57 -0.76 26.85
N PRO A 275 -7.28 -2.00 26.43
CA PRO A 275 -7.55 -3.21 27.22
C PRO A 275 -6.53 -3.36 28.37
N ALA A 276 -6.91 -4.09 29.43
CA ALA A 276 -5.99 -4.41 30.52
C ALA A 276 -5.02 -5.52 30.10
N LEU A 277 -3.79 -5.51 30.64
CA LEU A 277 -2.84 -6.59 30.38
C LEU A 277 -3.41 -7.92 30.92
N GLY A 278 -3.18 -9.01 30.19
CA GLY A 278 -3.63 -10.35 30.58
C GLY A 278 -5.13 -10.63 30.36
N THR A 279 -5.90 -9.68 29.81
CA THR A 279 -7.27 -10.01 29.38
C THR A 279 -7.22 -11.02 28.23
N PRO A 280 -8.12 -12.02 28.18
CA PRO A 280 -8.22 -12.92 27.04
C PRO A 280 -8.33 -12.14 25.73
N GLY A 281 -7.51 -12.48 24.74
CA GLY A 281 -7.50 -11.80 23.45
C GLY A 281 -6.83 -10.43 23.44
N PHE A 282 -5.92 -10.13 24.37
CA PHE A 282 -5.10 -8.92 24.32
C PHE A 282 -4.36 -8.81 22.96
N PRO A 283 -4.56 -7.74 22.18
CA PRO A 283 -4.25 -7.77 20.75
C PRO A 283 -2.82 -7.33 20.39
N CYS A 284 -2.05 -6.83 21.34
CA CYS A 284 -0.76 -6.20 21.06
C CYS A 284 0.41 -7.16 21.35
N LEU A 285 1.34 -7.25 20.41
CA LEU A 285 2.59 -8.02 20.55
C LEU A 285 3.78 -7.07 20.62
N THR A 286 4.75 -7.34 21.48
CA THR A 286 6.06 -6.66 21.40
C THR A 286 6.87 -7.16 20.21
N ALA A 287 7.94 -6.45 19.85
CA ALA A 287 8.87 -6.91 18.82
C ALA A 287 9.51 -8.27 19.18
N GLU A 288 9.86 -8.46 20.45
CA GLU A 288 10.35 -9.71 21.01
C GLU A 288 9.32 -10.85 20.87
N GLN A 289 8.08 -10.63 21.33
CA GLN A 289 7.03 -11.65 21.27
C GLN A 289 6.68 -12.04 19.83
N HIS A 290 6.61 -11.06 18.93
CA HIS A 290 6.42 -11.32 17.52
C HIS A 290 7.57 -12.14 16.94
N SER A 291 8.82 -11.77 17.25
CA SER A 291 10.00 -12.49 16.75
C SER A 291 10.05 -13.94 17.27
N ALA A 292 9.67 -14.17 18.52
CA ALA A 292 9.55 -15.50 19.10
C ALA A 292 8.44 -16.32 18.40
N ALA A 293 7.25 -15.73 18.18
CA ALA A 293 6.15 -16.41 17.49
C ALA A 293 6.51 -16.77 16.04
N VAL A 294 7.22 -15.88 15.33
CA VAL A 294 7.72 -16.17 13.98
C VAL A 294 8.75 -17.30 14.02
N LEU A 295 9.66 -17.29 15.00
CA LEU A 295 10.63 -18.38 15.16
C LEU A 295 9.95 -19.71 15.46
N ASP A 296 8.94 -19.74 16.35
CA ASP A 296 8.19 -20.95 16.66
C ASP A 296 7.46 -21.50 15.41
N ASP A 297 6.87 -20.63 14.58
CA ASP A 297 6.26 -21.03 13.30
C ASP A 297 7.31 -21.55 12.30
N ASP A 298 8.46 -20.89 12.22
CA ASP A 298 9.57 -21.34 11.39
C ASP A 298 10.04 -22.73 11.84
N LEU A 299 10.20 -22.95 13.16
CA LEU A 299 10.62 -24.21 13.75
C LEU A 299 9.58 -25.33 13.58
N ALA A 300 8.30 -25.01 13.66
CA ALA A 300 7.21 -25.97 13.44
C ALA A 300 7.11 -26.45 11.99
N ASN A 301 7.58 -25.63 11.04
CA ASN A 301 7.46 -25.87 9.60
C ASN A 301 8.82 -26.02 8.90
N ILE A 302 9.85 -26.46 9.62
CA ILE A 302 11.19 -26.65 9.04
C ILE A 302 11.12 -27.71 7.94
N GLU A 303 11.59 -27.33 6.75
CA GLU A 303 11.92 -28.27 5.69
C GLU A 303 13.42 -28.61 5.78
N PRO A 304 13.81 -29.90 5.85
CA PRO A 304 15.22 -30.29 5.76
C PRO A 304 15.83 -29.74 4.46
N LEU A 305 17.01 -29.13 4.59
CA LEU A 305 17.70 -28.53 3.47
C LEU A 305 18.15 -29.60 2.47
N LYS A 306 17.81 -29.43 1.19
CA LYS A 306 18.19 -30.36 0.11
C LYS A 306 19.28 -29.76 -0.76
N ASP A 307 20.05 -30.64 -1.39
CA ASP A 307 21.05 -30.23 -2.36
C ASP A 307 20.42 -29.41 -3.49
N GLY A 308 20.94 -28.20 -3.68
CA GLY A 308 20.47 -27.26 -4.69
C GLY A 308 19.38 -26.29 -4.22
N ASP A 309 18.90 -26.40 -2.98
CA ASP A 309 17.94 -25.44 -2.40
C ASP A 309 18.56 -24.04 -2.22
N VAL A 310 19.87 -23.96 -1.98
CA VAL A 310 20.61 -22.71 -1.99
C VAL A 310 21.37 -22.57 -3.31
N HIS A 311 21.10 -21.49 -4.04
CA HIS A 311 21.90 -21.10 -5.18
C HIS A 311 22.72 -19.85 -4.87
N LEU A 312 24.04 -19.98 -4.86
CA LEU A 312 24.97 -18.87 -4.70
C LEU A 312 25.49 -18.38 -6.05
N ARG A 313 25.54 -17.05 -6.21
CA ARG A 313 26.19 -16.41 -7.35
C ARG A 313 27.07 -15.27 -6.86
N LYS A 314 28.36 -15.36 -7.17
CA LYS A 314 29.30 -14.24 -7.06
C LYS A 314 29.19 -13.37 -8.30
N ARG A 315 28.99 -12.06 -8.15
CA ARG A 315 28.98 -11.10 -9.26
C ARG A 315 29.86 -9.90 -8.98
N ILE A 316 30.47 -9.36 -10.02
CA ILE A 316 31.22 -8.10 -9.93
C ILE A 316 30.21 -6.96 -9.69
N ASN A 317 30.52 -6.08 -8.75
CA ASN A 317 29.73 -4.90 -8.50
C ASN A 317 29.91 -3.90 -9.66
N PRO A 318 28.83 -3.51 -10.37
CA PRO A 318 28.93 -2.60 -11.51
C PRO A 318 29.49 -1.20 -11.16
N TYR A 319 29.49 -0.82 -9.87
CA TYR A 319 30.00 0.46 -9.37
C TYR A 319 31.42 0.39 -8.79
N TYR A 320 32.04 -0.79 -8.79
CA TYR A 320 33.41 -0.98 -8.33
C TYR A 320 34.37 -0.06 -9.10
N ARG A 321 35.30 0.59 -8.37
CA ARG A 321 36.27 1.62 -8.85
C ARG A 321 35.71 3.00 -9.21
N LYS A 322 34.39 3.22 -9.21
CA LYS A 322 33.81 4.57 -9.37
C LYS A 322 33.53 5.27 -8.03
N THR A 323 33.52 4.48 -6.96
CA THR A 323 33.13 4.86 -5.58
C THR A 323 33.76 3.83 -4.62
N THR A 324 33.71 4.04 -3.29
CA THR A 324 34.20 3.12 -2.23
C THR A 324 33.30 1.88 -2.05
N TRP A 325 32.97 1.20 -3.14
CA TRP A 325 32.05 0.06 -3.14
C TRP A 325 32.79 -1.23 -3.38
N ASN A 326 32.31 -2.27 -2.70
CA ASN A 326 32.92 -3.59 -2.66
C ASN A 326 32.92 -4.23 -4.06
N LYS A 327 34.03 -4.88 -4.42
CA LYS A 327 34.32 -5.50 -5.72
C LYS A 327 33.33 -6.59 -6.10
N TYR A 328 32.98 -7.45 -5.14
CA TYR A 328 32.03 -8.53 -5.35
C TYR A 328 30.80 -8.37 -4.49
N LEU A 329 29.66 -8.75 -5.07
CA LEU A 329 28.40 -8.95 -4.39
C LEU A 329 28.09 -10.45 -4.40
N LEU A 330 27.59 -10.95 -3.28
CA LEU A 330 27.11 -12.31 -3.12
C LEU A 330 25.59 -12.32 -3.23
N ASP A 331 25.09 -12.93 -4.30
CA ASP A 331 23.68 -13.19 -4.47
C ASP A 331 23.36 -14.59 -3.94
N ILE A 332 22.44 -14.68 -2.99
CA ILE A 332 21.91 -15.95 -2.46
C ILE A 332 20.45 -16.04 -2.92
N THR A 333 20.10 -17.09 -3.65
CA THR A 333 18.74 -17.34 -4.13
C THR A 333 18.21 -18.63 -3.52
N SER A 334 17.01 -18.57 -2.93
CA SER A 334 16.31 -19.74 -2.42
C SER A 334 15.62 -20.50 -3.54
N ARG A 335 15.71 -21.83 -3.52
CA ARG A 335 14.87 -22.77 -4.27
C ARG A 335 14.00 -23.63 -3.34
N SER A 336 13.89 -23.26 -2.07
CA SER A 336 12.88 -23.79 -1.14
C SER A 336 11.77 -22.75 -0.92
N ASN A 337 10.56 -23.24 -0.61
CA ASN A 337 9.41 -22.40 -0.29
C ASN A 337 9.54 -21.68 1.06
N ARG A 338 10.36 -22.19 1.99
CA ARG A 338 10.50 -21.68 3.35
C ARG A 338 11.96 -21.72 3.82
N MET A 339 12.82 -20.96 3.17
CA MET A 339 14.23 -20.85 3.55
C MET A 339 14.43 -19.82 4.66
N VAL A 340 15.03 -20.22 5.77
CA VAL A 340 15.44 -19.32 6.86
C VAL A 340 16.93 -19.47 7.10
N ILE A 341 17.72 -18.51 6.61
CA ILE A 341 19.17 -18.47 6.81
C ILE A 341 19.46 -17.81 8.16
N THR A 342 20.13 -18.53 9.05
CA THR A 342 20.45 -18.09 10.41
C THR A 342 21.91 -17.71 10.57
N ASP A 343 22.80 -18.26 9.75
CA ASP A 343 24.22 -17.88 9.73
C ASP A 343 24.82 -18.00 8.33
N LEU A 344 25.88 -17.22 8.09
CA LEU A 344 26.63 -17.21 6.85
C LEU A 344 28.12 -17.07 7.15
N LYS A 345 28.89 -18.07 6.76
CA LYS A 345 30.33 -18.13 7.03
C LYS A 345 31.12 -18.21 5.73
N ILE A 346 32.05 -17.29 5.53
CA ILE A 346 33.00 -17.36 4.42
C ILE A 346 34.21 -18.17 4.88
N ASN A 347 34.36 -19.38 4.35
CA ASN A 347 35.42 -20.30 4.75
C ASN A 347 36.75 -19.98 4.05
N ARG A 348 36.69 -19.49 2.80
CA ARG A 348 37.87 -19.20 1.98
C ARG A 348 37.68 -17.93 1.15
N GLY A 349 38.77 -17.19 0.93
CA GLY A 349 38.76 -15.96 0.14
C GLY A 349 39.01 -14.67 0.91
N SER A 350 39.27 -14.77 2.22
CA SER A 350 39.59 -13.66 3.13
C SER A 350 38.55 -12.53 3.08
N CYS A 351 37.28 -12.91 3.01
CA CYS A 351 36.15 -11.99 3.06
C CYS A 351 35.37 -12.14 4.38
N THR A 352 34.67 -11.09 4.76
CA THR A 352 33.57 -11.08 5.73
C THR A 352 32.32 -10.51 5.08
N ILE A 353 31.15 -10.79 5.66
CA ILE A 353 29.88 -10.20 5.21
C ILE A 353 29.74 -8.83 5.88
N ASP A 354 29.18 -7.86 5.14
CA ASP A 354 28.90 -6.54 5.69
C ASP A 354 28.07 -6.65 7.00
N PRO A 355 28.55 -6.10 8.12
CA PRO A 355 27.87 -6.20 9.42
C PRO A 355 26.49 -5.53 9.45
N LYS A 356 26.14 -4.70 8.45
CA LYS A 356 24.78 -4.14 8.32
C LYS A 356 23.74 -5.18 7.91
N ALA A 357 24.17 -6.34 7.42
CA ALA A 357 23.29 -7.44 7.05
C ALA A 357 22.70 -8.09 8.31
N LYS A 358 21.42 -7.84 8.59
CA LYS A 358 20.73 -8.39 9.77
C LYS A 358 20.11 -9.75 9.46
N LEU A 359 20.78 -10.82 9.90
CA LEU A 359 20.22 -12.17 9.97
C LEU A 359 19.14 -12.25 11.07
N PRO A 360 18.20 -13.22 10.99
CA PRO A 360 18.05 -14.23 9.95
C PRO A 360 17.38 -13.71 8.68
N PHE A 361 17.71 -14.28 7.51
CA PHE A 361 17.02 -14.00 6.25
C PHE A 361 15.92 -15.02 5.98
N ARG A 362 14.70 -14.54 5.76
CA ARG A 362 13.55 -15.37 5.39
C ARG A 362 13.25 -15.19 3.91
N MET A 363 13.22 -16.28 3.16
CA MET A 363 13.03 -16.26 1.71
C MET A 363 12.11 -17.39 1.26
N GLY A 364 11.13 -17.05 0.42
CA GLY A 364 10.36 -18.04 -0.33
C GLY A 364 11.08 -18.52 -1.59
N PHE A 365 10.44 -19.38 -2.37
CA PHE A 365 11.01 -19.89 -3.62
C PHE A 365 11.32 -18.74 -4.59
N GLY A 366 12.55 -18.72 -5.12
CA GLY A 366 13.06 -17.65 -5.98
C GLY A 366 13.44 -16.37 -5.24
N GLY A 367 13.20 -16.29 -3.93
CA GLY A 367 13.60 -15.17 -3.08
C GLY A 367 15.13 -14.99 -3.10
N LYS A 368 15.58 -13.73 -3.12
CA LYS A 368 16.98 -13.39 -3.32
C LYS A 368 17.45 -12.34 -2.32
N VAL A 369 18.60 -12.58 -1.69
CA VAL A 369 19.35 -11.57 -0.93
C VAL A 369 20.67 -11.29 -1.63
N THR A 370 21.07 -10.02 -1.68
CA THR A 370 22.37 -9.59 -2.17
C THR A 370 23.17 -9.03 -1.00
N LEU A 371 24.37 -9.56 -0.79
CA LEU A 371 25.25 -9.17 0.29
C LEU A 371 26.54 -8.54 -0.25
N SER A 372 26.97 -7.48 0.41
CA SER A 372 28.28 -6.87 0.18
C SER A 372 29.35 -7.59 1.01
N LEU A 373 30.55 -7.69 0.45
CA LEU A 373 31.66 -8.45 1.04
C LEU A 373 32.83 -7.54 1.38
N LEU A 374 33.38 -7.66 2.58
CA LEU A 374 34.47 -6.84 3.08
C LEU A 374 35.76 -7.67 3.22
N PRO A 375 36.96 -7.08 3.09
CA PRO A 375 37.22 -5.72 2.58
C PRO A 375 36.84 -5.58 1.09
N GLU A 376 36.83 -4.35 0.57
CA GLU A 376 36.32 -4.04 -0.77
C GLU A 376 36.88 -4.94 -1.88
N ASP A 377 38.15 -5.34 -1.83
CA ASP A 377 38.80 -6.13 -2.87
C ASP A 377 38.82 -7.65 -2.65
N CYS A 378 38.18 -8.13 -1.57
CA CYS A 378 38.19 -9.56 -1.21
C CYS A 378 37.51 -10.42 -2.29
N ASN A 379 37.84 -11.70 -2.40
CA ASN A 379 37.25 -12.62 -3.38
C ASN A 379 36.78 -13.90 -2.67
N PRO A 380 35.47 -14.09 -2.40
CA PRO A 380 35.01 -15.28 -1.72
C PRO A 380 35.18 -16.50 -2.63
N LEU A 381 35.67 -17.58 -2.04
CA LEU A 381 35.93 -18.85 -2.73
C LEU A 381 35.07 -19.98 -2.20
N GLU A 382 34.65 -19.91 -0.94
CA GLU A 382 33.83 -20.95 -0.31
C GLU A 382 33.01 -20.36 0.81
N ILE A 383 31.73 -20.72 0.86
CA ILE A 383 30.75 -20.17 1.79
C ILE A 383 29.88 -21.29 2.34
N THR A 384 29.72 -21.34 3.66
CA THR A 384 28.71 -22.15 4.34
C THR A 384 27.50 -21.28 4.65
N VAL A 385 26.34 -21.77 4.23
CA VAL A 385 25.03 -21.20 4.55
C VAL A 385 24.36 -22.11 5.57
N THR A 386 24.12 -21.58 6.77
CA THR A 386 23.40 -22.29 7.83
C THR A 386 21.96 -21.84 7.84
N THR A 387 21.05 -22.80 7.76
CA THR A 387 19.61 -22.60 7.75
C THR A 387 18.98 -23.36 8.91
N LEU A 388 17.71 -23.06 9.24
CA LEU A 388 16.97 -23.88 10.21
C LEU A 388 16.83 -25.35 9.75
N GLY A 389 16.89 -25.63 8.44
CA GLY A 389 16.78 -26.97 7.87
C GLY A 389 18.10 -27.73 7.73
N GLY A 390 19.24 -27.12 8.09
CA GLY A 390 20.57 -27.70 7.92
C GLY A 390 21.56 -26.73 7.26
N GLU A 391 22.75 -27.24 6.96
CA GLU A 391 23.86 -26.45 6.40
C GLU A 391 24.22 -26.90 4.99
N GLN A 392 24.61 -25.95 4.15
CA GLN A 392 25.16 -26.24 2.83
C GLN A 392 26.42 -25.41 2.60
N THR A 393 27.50 -26.08 2.20
CA THR A 393 28.76 -25.43 1.80
C THR A 393 28.87 -25.43 0.28
N LEU A 394 29.14 -24.27 -0.29
CA LEU A 394 29.29 -24.08 -1.73
C LEU A 394 30.62 -23.38 -2.03
N SER A 395 31.30 -23.85 -3.06
CA SER A 395 32.56 -23.28 -3.54
C SER A 395 32.36 -22.59 -4.88
N PHE A 396 33.10 -21.52 -5.13
CA PHE A 396 33.17 -20.86 -6.44
C PHE A 396 34.40 -21.36 -7.21
N ASP A 397 34.24 -21.52 -8.51
CA ASP A 397 35.37 -21.73 -9.41
C ASP A 397 36.33 -20.54 -9.32
N GLN A 398 37.63 -20.83 -9.47
CA GLN A 398 38.72 -19.86 -9.32
C GLN A 398 38.81 -18.88 -10.49
#